data_AF-A0A432HJ76-F1
#
_entry.id   AF-A0A432HJ76-F1
#
_cell.length_a   1.000
_cell.length_b   1.000
_cell.length_c   1.000
_cell.angle_alpha   90.00
_cell.angle_beta   90.00
_cell.angle_gamma   90.00
#
_symmetry.space_group_name_H-M   'P 1'
#
loop_
_entity.id
_entity.type
_entity.pdbx_description
1 polymer ?
#
loop_
_entity_poly.entity_id
_entity_poly.type
_entity_poly.pdbx_seq_one_letter_code
_entity_poly.pdbx_strand_id
1 'polypeptide(L)'
;MGAHTRVVLLDLLVERSEFGHGGNQEMVRPLADSGSVEVLLLTPQMQSHEAGERAQSEGEALLTEDDVPHWDDDFGFWQECELQMGGNPVTFRRIAMPLHGDDELTAQWFNGLGVDALYCGGSRRNVSIWEDWMEGCAALMRASVSSGTPTLGICFGHQLLCKALGATITRADSLSNGVWDLDLTAEGRSDRLFQARRTGADDSPVVLFPHKDHVVTVPDCCTLLGRTNHSRPDDVDEGQNPSLRALDDGLQEVVKHAKPIDTPTLRAPTMFAVEQ
;
A
#
# COMPACT_ATOMS: atom_id res chain seq x y z
N MET A 1 8.13 -15.14 -25.49
CA MET A 1 7.52 -13.83 -25.20
C MET A 1 7.48 -13.72 -23.70
N GLY A 2 8.23 -12.78 -23.10
CA GLY A 2 8.21 -12.57 -21.65
C GLY A 2 6.81 -12.18 -21.20
N ALA A 3 6.45 -12.53 -19.96
CA ALA A 3 5.19 -12.09 -19.36
C ALA A 3 5.20 -10.55 -19.30
N HIS A 4 4.14 -9.93 -19.80
CA HIS A 4 3.88 -8.50 -19.65
C HIS A 4 3.00 -8.34 -18.41
N THR A 5 3.53 -7.74 -17.35
CA THR A 5 2.81 -7.55 -16.09
C THR A 5 2.31 -6.11 -16.02
N ARG A 6 1.04 -5.92 -15.68
CA ARG A 6 0.44 -4.59 -15.50
C ARG A 6 0.09 -4.35 -14.04
N VAL A 7 0.49 -3.22 -13.50
CA VAL A 7 0.38 -2.92 -12.07
C VAL A 7 -0.22 -1.54 -11.85
N VAL A 8 -1.15 -1.42 -10.91
CA VAL A 8 -1.59 -0.12 -10.38
C VAL A 8 -0.78 0.22 -9.14
N LEU A 9 -0.28 1.44 -9.06
CA LEU A 9 0.44 1.95 -7.89
C LEU A 9 -0.15 3.30 -7.47
N LEU A 10 -0.66 3.38 -6.24
CA LEU A 10 -1.05 4.64 -5.59
C LEU A 10 0.19 5.38 -5.12
N ASP A 11 0.55 6.43 -5.85
CA ASP A 11 1.76 7.23 -5.72
C ASP A 11 1.48 8.42 -4.79
N LEU A 12 1.45 8.13 -3.48
CA LEU A 12 1.00 9.08 -2.45
C LEU A 12 2.14 9.90 -1.82
N LEU A 13 3.35 9.79 -2.36
CA LEU A 13 4.58 10.47 -1.90
C LEU A 13 5.31 11.19 -3.03
N VAL A 14 4.58 11.67 -4.05
CA VAL A 14 5.14 12.43 -5.19
C VAL A 14 5.98 13.63 -4.78
N GLU A 15 5.72 14.21 -3.62
CA GLU A 15 6.46 15.33 -3.02
C GLU A 15 7.81 14.91 -2.37
N ARG A 16 8.34 13.72 -2.70
CA ARG A 16 9.67 13.22 -2.27
C ARG A 16 10.39 12.49 -3.40
N SER A 17 11.61 12.91 -3.70
CA SER A 17 12.46 12.29 -4.73
C SER A 17 12.82 10.83 -4.40
N GLU A 18 13.17 10.56 -3.15
CA GLU A 18 13.67 9.26 -2.68
C GLU A 18 12.54 8.24 -2.53
N PHE A 19 11.36 8.67 -2.08
CA PHE A 19 10.22 7.79 -1.77
C PHE A 19 9.11 7.77 -2.80
N GLY A 20 8.96 8.83 -3.58
CA GLY A 20 8.08 8.84 -4.74
C GLY A 20 8.74 8.01 -5.83
N HIS A 21 9.56 8.64 -6.67
CA HIS A 21 10.13 7.96 -7.82
C HIS A 21 11.03 6.77 -7.43
N GLY A 22 11.95 6.94 -6.46
CA GLY A 22 12.83 5.86 -6.02
C GLY A 22 12.09 4.69 -5.34
N GLY A 23 11.19 5.00 -4.40
CA GLY A 23 10.37 4.00 -3.70
C GLY A 23 9.49 3.18 -4.65
N ASN A 24 8.86 3.83 -5.63
CA ASN A 24 8.02 3.16 -6.63
C ASN A 24 8.86 2.20 -7.49
N GLN A 25 10.09 2.56 -7.86
CA GLN A 25 10.98 1.67 -8.61
C GLN A 25 11.39 0.44 -7.82
N GLU A 26 11.71 0.59 -6.53
CA GLU A 26 11.99 -0.57 -5.68
C GLU A 26 10.77 -1.48 -5.59
N MET A 27 9.55 -0.94 -5.45
CA MET A 27 8.31 -1.72 -5.46
C MET A 27 8.11 -2.59 -6.72
N VAL A 28 8.62 -2.13 -7.86
CA VAL A 28 8.41 -2.77 -9.16
C VAL A 28 9.56 -3.69 -9.57
N ARG A 29 10.79 -3.43 -9.07
CA ARG A 29 12.01 -4.16 -9.45
C ARG A 29 11.86 -5.69 -9.47
N PRO A 30 11.25 -6.36 -8.48
CA PRO A 30 11.18 -7.82 -8.51
C PRO A 30 10.23 -8.38 -9.58
N LEU A 31 9.22 -7.61 -9.96
CA LEU A 31 8.37 -7.94 -11.10
C LEU A 31 9.16 -7.78 -12.40
N ALA A 32 9.94 -6.70 -12.49
CA ALA A 32 10.82 -6.43 -13.62
C ALA A 32 11.94 -7.47 -13.79
N ASP A 33 12.38 -8.14 -12.73
CA ASP A 33 13.31 -9.28 -12.83
C ASP A 33 12.70 -10.48 -13.58
N SER A 34 11.36 -10.53 -13.70
CA SER A 34 10.62 -11.65 -14.32
C SER A 34 10.11 -11.34 -15.73
N GLY A 35 10.07 -10.07 -16.16
CA GLY A 35 9.53 -9.66 -17.45
C GLY A 35 9.34 -8.16 -17.58
N SER A 36 8.69 -7.71 -18.66
CA SER A 36 8.36 -6.29 -18.82
C SER A 36 7.20 -5.91 -17.90
N VAL A 37 7.23 -4.67 -17.39
CA VAL A 37 6.20 -4.18 -16.48
C VAL A 37 5.66 -2.83 -16.96
N GLU A 38 4.34 -2.70 -17.00
CA GLU A 38 3.66 -1.41 -17.11
C GLU A 38 3.09 -1.03 -15.75
N VAL A 39 3.39 0.18 -15.30
CA VAL A 39 2.97 0.72 -14.01
C VAL A 39 2.04 1.90 -14.26
N LEU A 40 0.78 1.75 -13.88
CA LEU A 40 -0.22 2.81 -13.88
C LEU A 40 -0.15 3.54 -12.53
N LEU A 41 0.36 4.76 -12.55
CA LEU A 41 0.52 5.59 -11.37
C LEU A 41 -0.72 6.45 -11.15
N LEU A 42 -1.25 6.38 -9.93
CA LEU A 42 -2.42 7.13 -9.49
C LEU A 42 -2.02 8.12 -8.40
N THR A 43 -2.36 9.40 -8.57
CA THR A 43 -2.09 10.49 -7.62
C THR A 43 -3.37 11.20 -7.19
N PRO A 44 -4.33 10.48 -6.59
CA PRO A 44 -5.66 11.01 -6.32
C PRO A 44 -5.66 12.24 -5.40
N GLN A 45 -4.68 12.36 -4.50
CA GLN A 45 -4.50 13.50 -3.61
C GLN A 45 -4.12 14.81 -4.33
N MET A 46 -3.57 14.71 -5.55
CA MET A 46 -3.21 15.87 -6.37
C MET A 46 -4.23 16.13 -7.48
N GLN A 47 -5.07 15.14 -7.78
CA GLN A 47 -5.94 15.10 -8.96
C GLN A 47 -7.19 15.96 -8.80
N SER A 48 -7.61 16.63 -9.88
CA SER A 48 -8.89 17.34 -9.97
C SER A 48 -10.09 16.39 -10.06
N HIS A 49 -11.28 16.90 -9.73
CA HIS A 49 -12.53 16.15 -9.89
C HIS A 49 -12.85 15.87 -11.37
N GLU A 50 -12.61 16.85 -12.25
CA GLU A 50 -12.86 16.75 -13.69
C GLU A 50 -12.03 15.61 -14.34
N ALA A 51 -10.77 15.46 -13.92
CA ALA A 51 -9.95 14.33 -14.36
C ALA A 51 -10.51 12.99 -13.87
N GLY A 52 -11.14 12.95 -12.69
CA GLY A 52 -11.81 11.76 -12.17
C GLY A 52 -13.06 11.38 -12.96
N GLU A 53 -13.87 12.36 -13.38
CA GLU A 53 -15.01 12.13 -14.28
C GLU A 53 -14.55 11.63 -15.65
N ARG A 54 -13.44 12.17 -16.16
CA ARG A 54 -12.81 11.73 -17.41
C ARG A 54 -12.33 10.29 -17.32
N ALA A 55 -11.63 9.92 -16.24
CA ALA A 55 -11.22 8.53 -16.00
C ALA A 55 -12.42 7.58 -15.97
N GLN A 56 -13.51 7.96 -15.31
CA GLN A 56 -14.70 7.11 -15.22
C GLN A 56 -15.41 6.90 -16.57
N SER A 57 -15.38 7.89 -17.45
CA SER A 57 -16.05 7.84 -18.76
C SER A 57 -15.18 7.24 -19.87
N GLU A 58 -13.87 7.50 -19.85
CA GLU A 58 -12.92 7.09 -20.90
C GLU A 58 -12.10 5.84 -20.53
N GLY A 59 -12.10 5.45 -19.25
CA GLY A 59 -11.28 4.35 -18.74
C GLY A 59 -9.86 4.82 -18.43
N GLU A 60 -8.89 4.33 -19.20
CA GLU A 60 -7.48 4.69 -19.03
C GLU A 60 -7.18 6.06 -19.65
N ALA A 61 -7.40 7.12 -18.87
CA ALA A 61 -7.10 8.49 -19.28
C ALA A 61 -5.76 8.94 -18.69
N LEU A 62 -4.82 9.37 -19.53
CA LEU A 62 -3.56 9.96 -19.04
C LEU A 62 -3.83 11.25 -18.26
N LEU A 63 -3.04 11.45 -17.21
CA LEU A 63 -3.05 12.66 -16.41
C LEU A 63 -2.09 13.69 -17.02
N THR A 64 -2.51 14.96 -17.10
CA THR A 64 -1.66 16.09 -17.47
C THR A 64 -1.42 17.00 -16.27
N GLU A 65 -0.53 17.98 -16.42
CA GLU A 65 -0.26 18.98 -15.38
C GLU A 65 -1.51 19.81 -15.02
N ASP A 66 -2.38 20.11 -16.00
CA ASP A 66 -3.64 20.82 -15.78
C ASP A 66 -4.63 20.02 -14.91
N ASP A 67 -4.49 18.69 -14.86
CA ASP A 67 -5.35 17.82 -14.05
C ASP A 67 -4.90 17.73 -12.59
N VAL A 68 -3.74 18.30 -12.24
CA VAL A 68 -3.17 18.25 -10.89
C VAL A 68 -3.00 19.65 -10.29
N PRO A 69 -4.09 20.36 -9.97
CA PRO A 69 -4.05 21.77 -9.56
C PRO A 69 -3.33 22.04 -8.23
N HIS A 70 -2.94 20.99 -7.51
CA HIS A 70 -2.23 21.06 -6.24
C HIS A 70 -0.84 20.40 -6.31
N TRP A 71 -0.32 20.19 -7.52
CA TRP A 71 1.03 19.66 -7.70
C TRP A 71 2.08 20.57 -7.06
N ASP A 72 3.11 19.95 -6.49
CA ASP A 72 4.22 20.65 -5.87
C ASP A 72 5.25 21.03 -6.95
N ASP A 73 5.37 22.34 -7.23
CA ASP A 73 6.26 22.89 -8.25
C ASP A 73 7.75 22.61 -7.97
N ASP A 74 8.12 22.23 -6.75
CA ASP A 74 9.50 21.82 -6.42
C ASP A 74 9.87 20.47 -7.06
N PHE A 75 8.89 19.72 -7.58
CA PHE A 75 9.08 18.42 -8.23
C PHE A 75 8.50 18.43 -9.65
N GLY A 76 9.31 18.09 -10.65
CA GLY A 76 8.84 18.05 -12.04
C GLY A 76 7.70 17.05 -12.24
N PHE A 77 6.57 17.52 -12.77
CA PHE A 77 5.51 16.64 -13.26
C PHE A 77 5.99 15.88 -14.50
N TRP A 78 5.74 14.57 -14.52
CA TRP A 78 5.93 13.75 -15.69
C TRP A 78 4.74 12.83 -15.86
N GLN A 79 4.24 12.79 -17.09
CA GLN A 79 3.10 11.97 -17.48
C GLN A 79 3.52 10.52 -17.72
N GLU A 80 4.70 10.31 -18.31
CA GLU A 80 5.21 8.99 -18.65
C GLU A 80 6.74 8.94 -18.49
N CYS A 81 7.27 7.79 -18.08
CA CYS A 81 8.68 7.53 -17.95
C CYS A 81 9.00 6.08 -18.32
N GLU A 82 10.02 5.85 -19.14
CA GLU A 82 10.50 4.51 -19.48
C GLU A 82 11.91 4.28 -18.93
N LEU A 83 12.09 3.11 -18.32
CA LEU A 83 13.32 2.73 -17.63
C LEU A 83 13.68 1.28 -17.96
N GLN A 84 14.95 0.92 -17.76
CA GLN A 84 15.40 -0.47 -17.82
C GLN A 84 15.69 -0.97 -16.39
N MET A 85 15.05 -2.06 -15.99
CA MET A 85 15.25 -2.70 -14.68
C MET A 85 15.47 -4.19 -14.88
N GLY A 86 16.56 -4.73 -14.33
CA GLY A 86 16.89 -6.15 -14.50
C GLY A 86 17.08 -6.59 -15.95
N GLY A 87 17.32 -5.65 -16.87
CA GLY A 87 17.40 -5.91 -18.32
C GLY A 87 16.03 -6.00 -19.03
N ASN A 88 14.93 -5.70 -18.34
CA ASN A 88 13.59 -5.62 -18.91
C ASN A 88 13.08 -4.18 -18.93
N PRO A 89 12.24 -3.81 -19.92
CA PRO A 89 11.62 -2.49 -19.98
C PRO A 89 10.54 -2.36 -18.90
N VAL A 90 10.55 -1.20 -18.23
CA VAL A 90 9.51 -0.78 -17.29
C VAL A 90 8.99 0.59 -17.71
N THR A 91 7.69 0.67 -17.95
CA THR A 91 7.02 1.91 -18.34
C THR A 91 6.12 2.37 -17.20
N PHE A 92 6.30 3.61 -16.75
CA PHE A 92 5.44 4.26 -15.76
C PHE A 92 4.56 5.27 -16.49
N ARG A 93 3.25 5.19 -16.28
CA ARG A 93 2.24 6.08 -16.89
C ARG A 93 1.34 6.61 -15.81
N ARG A 94 1.28 7.93 -15.69
CA ARG A 94 0.37 8.59 -14.76
C ARG A 94 -0.98 8.73 -15.42
N ILE A 95 -1.98 8.10 -14.82
CA ILE A 95 -3.37 8.13 -15.30
C ILE A 95 -4.27 8.73 -14.23
N ALA A 96 -5.39 9.29 -14.67
CA ALA A 96 -6.45 9.70 -13.78
C ALA A 96 -7.22 8.48 -13.25
N MET A 97 -7.83 8.62 -12.07
CA MET A 97 -8.73 7.62 -11.50
C MET A 97 -10.07 8.22 -11.05
N PRO A 98 -11.17 7.44 -11.03
CA PRO A 98 -12.42 7.88 -10.43
C PRO A 98 -12.25 8.25 -8.94
N LEU A 99 -12.86 9.36 -8.53
CA LEU A 99 -12.80 9.87 -7.14
C LEU A 99 -14.13 9.82 -6.38
N HIS A 100 -15.23 9.45 -7.06
CA HIS A 100 -16.58 9.54 -6.49
C HIS A 100 -16.92 8.47 -5.44
N GLY A 101 -16.11 7.41 -5.31
CA GLY A 101 -16.32 6.40 -4.28
C GLY A 101 -17.41 5.36 -4.54
N ASP A 102 -17.95 5.31 -5.76
CA ASP A 102 -18.99 4.34 -6.12
C ASP A 102 -18.33 3.02 -6.47
N ASP A 103 -18.64 1.98 -5.69
CA ASP A 103 -18.00 0.67 -5.80
C ASP A 103 -18.28 -0.02 -7.14
N GLU A 104 -19.48 0.09 -7.68
CA GLU A 104 -19.84 -0.60 -8.92
C GLU A 104 -19.15 0.05 -10.12
N LEU A 105 -19.20 1.38 -10.20
CA LEU A 105 -18.56 2.13 -11.27
C LEU A 105 -17.04 2.01 -11.21
N THR A 106 -16.46 2.07 -10.00
CA THR A 106 -15.01 1.92 -9.81
C THR A 106 -14.57 0.50 -10.15
N ALA A 107 -15.36 -0.53 -9.82
CA ALA A 107 -15.05 -1.90 -10.20
C ALA A 107 -15.10 -2.13 -11.71
N GLN A 108 -16.08 -1.53 -12.41
CA GLN A 108 -16.13 -1.58 -13.87
C GLN A 108 -14.89 -0.93 -14.49
N TRP A 109 -14.51 0.25 -14.01
CA TRP A 109 -13.31 0.97 -14.45
C TRP A 109 -12.04 0.13 -14.21
N PHE A 110 -11.84 -0.35 -12.99
CA PHE A 110 -10.66 -1.11 -12.58
C PHE A 110 -10.49 -2.40 -13.39
N ASN A 111 -11.57 -3.16 -13.57
CA ASN A 111 -11.55 -4.39 -14.37
C ASN A 111 -11.22 -4.12 -15.84
N GLY A 112 -11.62 -2.95 -16.37
CA GLY A 112 -11.28 -2.53 -17.73
C GLY A 112 -9.80 -2.28 -17.96
N LEU A 113 -9.01 -2.02 -16.91
CA LEU A 113 -7.57 -1.80 -17.01
C LEU A 113 -6.77 -3.10 -17.23
N GLY A 114 -7.32 -4.27 -16.90
CA GLY A 114 -6.60 -5.54 -17.08
C GLY A 114 -5.31 -5.63 -16.26
N VAL A 115 -5.37 -5.26 -14.99
CA VAL A 115 -4.20 -5.17 -14.09
C VAL A 115 -3.99 -6.45 -13.28
N ASP A 116 -2.73 -6.82 -13.07
CA ASP A 116 -2.31 -8.04 -12.37
C ASP A 116 -2.09 -7.84 -10.87
N ALA A 117 -1.85 -6.61 -10.43
CA ALA A 117 -1.64 -6.26 -9.02
C ALA A 117 -1.96 -4.80 -8.71
N LEU A 118 -2.28 -4.52 -7.45
CA LEU A 118 -2.41 -3.18 -6.88
C LEU A 118 -1.45 -2.99 -5.71
N TYR A 119 -0.71 -1.88 -5.72
CA TYR A 119 0.16 -1.44 -4.63
C TYR A 119 -0.30 -0.09 -4.07
N CYS A 120 -0.24 0.05 -2.75
CA CYS A 120 -0.37 1.33 -2.07
C CYS A 120 0.73 1.48 -1.02
N GLY A 121 1.59 2.47 -1.23
CA GLY A 121 2.67 2.81 -0.29
C GLY A 121 2.20 3.67 0.89
N GLY A 122 3.17 4.29 1.55
CA GLY A 122 2.93 5.28 2.60
C GLY A 122 2.39 6.60 2.05
N SER A 123 1.96 7.49 2.95
CA SER A 123 1.54 8.87 2.63
C SER A 123 1.90 9.79 3.80
N ARG A 124 1.96 11.11 3.55
CA ARG A 124 2.02 12.14 4.62
C ARG A 124 0.66 12.33 5.33
N ARG A 125 -0.40 11.70 4.82
CA ARG A 125 -1.77 11.80 5.31
C ARG A 125 -2.08 10.73 6.35
N ASN A 126 -3.20 10.88 7.03
CA ASN A 126 -3.62 10.02 8.14
C ASN A 126 -5.03 9.51 7.83
N VAL A 127 -5.25 8.20 7.82
CA VAL A 127 -6.56 7.60 7.52
C VAL A 127 -7.61 8.02 8.57
N SER A 128 -7.19 8.36 9.79
CA SER A 128 -8.07 8.91 10.82
C SER A 128 -8.61 10.32 10.47
N ILE A 129 -7.95 11.04 9.57
CA ILE A 129 -8.34 12.36 9.09
C ILE A 129 -8.72 12.20 7.62
N TRP A 130 -9.96 11.76 7.40
CA TRP A 130 -10.44 11.42 6.06
C TRP A 130 -10.44 12.64 5.14
N GLU A 131 -9.91 12.46 3.92
CA GLU A 131 -9.93 13.45 2.85
C GLU A 131 -10.72 12.87 1.66
N ASP A 132 -11.38 13.72 0.87
CA ASP A 132 -12.34 13.29 -0.16
C ASP A 132 -11.75 12.29 -1.16
N TRP A 133 -10.49 12.48 -1.56
CA TRP A 133 -9.78 11.58 -2.49
C TRP A 133 -9.58 10.16 -1.93
N MET A 134 -9.62 9.99 -0.60
CA MET A 134 -9.49 8.68 0.04
C MET A 134 -10.70 7.78 -0.25
N GLU A 135 -11.87 8.36 -0.55
CA GLU A 135 -13.06 7.58 -0.90
C GLU A 135 -12.88 6.84 -2.23
N GLY A 136 -12.35 7.51 -3.25
CA GLY A 136 -11.97 6.88 -4.52
C GLY A 136 -10.93 5.77 -4.34
N CYS A 137 -9.91 6.00 -3.49
CA CYS A 137 -8.92 4.98 -3.16
C CYS A 137 -9.54 3.77 -2.44
N ALA A 138 -10.48 3.99 -1.52
CA ALA A 138 -11.15 2.93 -0.80
C ALA A 138 -12.02 2.07 -1.74
N ALA A 139 -12.77 2.70 -2.64
CA ALA A 139 -13.52 2.01 -3.69
C ALA A 139 -12.61 1.20 -4.62
N LEU A 140 -11.47 1.77 -5.01
CA LEU A 140 -10.45 1.09 -5.82
C LEU A 140 -9.88 -0.15 -5.11
N MET A 141 -9.55 -0.03 -3.83
CA MET A 141 -9.06 -1.16 -3.03
C MET A 141 -10.11 -2.25 -2.88
N ARG A 142 -11.39 -1.89 -2.65
CA ARG A 142 -12.51 -2.85 -2.63
C ARG A 142 -12.70 -3.54 -3.98
N ALA A 143 -12.59 -2.80 -5.08
CA ALA A 143 -12.68 -3.35 -6.43
C ALA A 143 -11.57 -4.39 -6.69
N SER A 144 -10.32 -4.05 -6.38
CA SER A 144 -9.16 -4.94 -6.51
C SER A 144 -9.27 -6.20 -5.66
N VAL A 145 -9.73 -6.05 -4.42
CA VAL A 145 -9.99 -7.19 -3.53
C VAL A 145 -11.12 -8.08 -4.09
N SER A 146 -12.21 -7.49 -4.55
CA SER A 146 -13.39 -8.22 -5.03
C SER A 146 -13.14 -8.95 -6.36
N SER A 147 -12.27 -8.43 -7.23
CA SER A 147 -11.83 -9.11 -8.46
C SER A 147 -10.87 -10.28 -8.19
N GLY A 148 -10.32 -10.36 -6.97
CA GLY A 148 -9.26 -11.30 -6.62
C GLY A 148 -7.88 -10.85 -7.10
N THR A 149 -7.71 -9.58 -7.48
CA THR A 149 -6.42 -9.01 -7.86
C THR A 149 -5.53 -8.89 -6.61
N PRO A 150 -4.29 -9.42 -6.63
CA PRO A 150 -3.32 -9.23 -5.57
C PRO A 150 -3.19 -7.77 -5.15
N THR A 151 -3.47 -7.47 -3.89
CA THR A 151 -3.48 -6.11 -3.35
C THR A 151 -2.56 -6.03 -2.14
N LEU A 152 -1.60 -5.11 -2.17
CA LEU A 152 -0.64 -4.89 -1.09
C LEU A 152 -0.67 -3.42 -0.64
N GLY A 153 -1.05 -3.21 0.62
CA GLY A 153 -0.93 -1.93 1.31
C GLY A 153 0.26 -1.93 2.27
N ILE A 154 1.01 -0.83 2.33
CA ILE A 154 2.15 -0.63 3.22
C ILE A 154 1.95 0.68 3.99
N CYS A 155 2.13 0.66 5.31
CA CYS A 155 1.94 1.84 6.18
C CYS A 155 0.54 2.46 5.99
N PHE A 156 0.46 3.70 5.47
CA PHE A 156 -0.81 4.34 5.12
C PHE A 156 -1.67 3.47 4.20
N GLY A 157 -1.09 2.85 3.17
CA GLY A 157 -1.84 1.98 2.26
C GLY A 157 -2.43 0.75 2.93
N HIS A 158 -1.77 0.21 3.96
CA HIS A 158 -2.33 -0.88 4.77
C HIS A 158 -3.51 -0.40 5.61
N GLN A 159 -3.38 0.76 6.28
CA GLN A 159 -4.46 1.36 7.06
C GLN A 159 -5.68 1.64 6.18
N LEU A 160 -5.46 2.22 4.99
CA LEU A 160 -6.52 2.54 4.05
C LEU A 160 -7.20 1.28 3.52
N LEU A 161 -6.44 0.24 3.19
CA LEU A 161 -6.99 -1.05 2.77
C LEU A 161 -7.86 -1.67 3.86
N CYS A 162 -7.36 -1.70 5.11
CA CYS A 162 -8.14 -2.24 6.22
C CYS A 162 -9.42 -1.43 6.44
N LYS A 163 -9.31 -0.09 6.44
CA LYS A 163 -10.45 0.81 6.57
C LYS A 163 -11.48 0.58 5.47
N ALA A 164 -11.04 0.46 4.22
CA ALA A 164 -11.89 0.19 3.06
C ALA A 164 -12.66 -1.12 3.18
N LEU A 165 -12.08 -2.12 3.88
CA LEU A 165 -12.67 -3.43 4.15
C LEU A 165 -13.46 -3.49 5.47
N GLY A 166 -13.71 -2.35 6.10
CA GLY A 166 -14.56 -2.25 7.30
C GLY A 166 -13.80 -2.31 8.63
N ALA A 167 -12.46 -2.28 8.63
CA ALA A 167 -11.71 -2.18 9.86
C ALA A 167 -11.91 -0.82 10.55
N THR A 168 -11.75 -0.83 11.87
CA THR A 168 -11.69 0.39 12.67
C THR A 168 -10.24 0.90 12.72
N ILE A 169 -10.09 2.21 12.52
CA ILE A 169 -8.81 2.92 12.63
C ILE A 169 -8.89 3.86 13.81
N THR A 170 -7.90 3.81 14.70
CA THR A 170 -7.76 4.74 15.83
C THR A 170 -6.46 5.52 15.70
N ARG A 171 -6.44 6.74 16.23
CA ARG A 171 -5.26 7.59 16.25
C ARG A 171 -4.66 7.60 17.65
N ALA A 172 -3.37 7.31 17.76
CA ALA A 172 -2.63 7.42 19.00
C ALA A 172 -2.23 8.88 19.30
N ASP A 173 -2.20 9.23 20.59
CA ASP A 173 -1.80 10.56 21.06
C ASP A 173 -0.31 10.87 20.77
N SER A 174 0.53 9.82 20.82
CA SER A 174 1.97 9.92 20.56
C SER A 174 2.37 9.20 19.28
N LEU A 175 3.40 9.72 18.60
CA LEU A 175 3.97 9.10 17.41
C LEU A 175 4.66 7.80 17.81
N SER A 176 4.26 6.70 17.19
CA SER A 176 5.09 5.49 17.18
C SER A 176 6.26 5.80 16.24
N ASN A 177 7.48 5.87 16.79
CA ASN A 177 8.73 6.04 16.06
C ASN A 177 9.72 5.03 16.62
N GLY A 178 9.82 3.87 15.99
CA GLY A 178 10.64 2.78 16.50
C GLY A 178 10.75 1.63 15.51
N VAL A 179 11.64 0.73 15.85
CA VAL A 179 11.86 -0.54 15.17
C VAL A 179 11.32 -1.62 16.10
N TRP A 180 10.38 -2.42 15.62
CA TRP A 180 9.77 -3.48 16.42
C TRP A 180 9.84 -4.80 15.67
N ASP A 181 10.00 -5.87 16.44
CA ASP A 181 9.83 -7.23 15.94
C ASP A 181 8.34 -7.49 15.68
N LEU A 182 8.06 -8.16 14.56
CA LEU A 182 6.71 -8.58 14.19
C LEU A 182 6.48 -10.03 14.62
N ASP A 183 5.56 -10.24 15.56
CA ASP A 183 5.11 -11.56 15.97
C ASP A 183 4.24 -12.16 14.87
N LEU A 184 4.83 -13.04 14.05
CA LEU A 184 4.12 -13.71 12.97
C LEU A 184 3.18 -14.81 13.49
N THR A 185 1.99 -14.87 12.89
CA THR A 185 1.06 -16.00 13.01
C THR A 185 1.61 -17.23 12.28
N ALA A 186 0.95 -18.38 12.41
CA ALA A 186 1.35 -19.59 11.67
C ALA A 186 1.26 -19.35 10.14
N GLU A 187 0.23 -18.62 9.73
CA GLU A 187 -0.01 -18.18 8.35
C GLU A 187 1.12 -17.26 7.89
N GLY A 188 1.50 -16.23 8.67
CA GLY A 188 2.63 -15.37 8.32
C GLY A 188 3.99 -16.06 8.34
N ARG A 189 4.17 -17.10 9.18
CA ARG A 189 5.37 -17.93 9.17
C ARG A 189 5.53 -18.72 7.86
N SER A 190 4.42 -19.18 7.30
CA SER A 190 4.41 -19.91 6.03
C SER A 190 4.32 -19.00 4.80
N ASP A 191 3.97 -17.72 4.95
CA ASP A 191 3.79 -16.79 3.85
C ASP A 191 5.11 -16.40 3.14
N ARG A 192 5.10 -16.47 1.81
CA ARG A 192 6.25 -16.11 0.95
C ARG A 192 6.72 -14.67 1.14
N LEU A 193 5.84 -13.76 1.58
CA LEU A 193 6.17 -12.37 1.89
C LEU A 193 7.26 -12.27 2.97
N PHE A 194 7.19 -13.14 3.98
CA PHE A 194 8.10 -13.12 5.13
C PHE A 194 9.22 -14.15 5.07
N GLN A 195 9.13 -15.15 4.18
CA GLN A 195 10.18 -16.17 4.02
C GLN A 195 11.57 -15.58 3.72
N ALA A 196 11.64 -14.44 3.04
CA ALA A 196 12.90 -13.78 2.69
C ALA A 196 13.36 -12.70 3.70
N ARG A 197 12.63 -12.47 4.80
CA ARG A 197 12.77 -11.26 5.64
C ARG A 197 12.79 -11.51 7.14
N ARG A 198 13.44 -12.60 7.57
CA ARG A 198 13.55 -12.99 8.97
C ARG A 198 14.92 -12.63 9.51
N THR A 199 15.12 -11.36 9.86
CA THR A 199 16.42 -10.85 10.32
C THR A 199 16.41 -10.37 11.77
N GLY A 200 15.24 -10.40 12.43
CA GLY A 200 15.05 -10.04 13.83
C GLY A 200 15.24 -11.23 14.78
N ALA A 201 14.96 -11.01 16.06
CA ALA A 201 14.99 -12.08 17.05
C ALA A 201 13.97 -13.18 16.70
N ASP A 202 14.27 -14.44 17.00
CA ASP A 202 13.40 -15.60 16.75
C ASP A 202 12.89 -15.76 15.30
N ASP A 203 13.71 -15.37 14.31
CA ASP A 203 13.38 -15.50 12.89
C ASP A 203 12.14 -14.64 12.52
N SER A 204 12.00 -13.50 13.18
CA SER A 204 10.95 -12.50 12.95
C SER A 204 11.37 -11.44 11.92
N PRO A 205 10.42 -10.84 11.19
CA PRO A 205 10.65 -9.63 10.41
C PRO A 205 10.78 -8.42 11.33
N VAL A 206 11.80 -7.61 11.06
CA VAL A 206 11.98 -6.30 11.69
C VAL A 206 11.27 -5.26 10.83
N VAL A 207 10.35 -4.51 11.42
CA VAL A 207 9.55 -3.50 10.70
C VAL A 207 9.66 -2.16 11.40
N LEU A 208 9.80 -1.09 10.61
CA LEU A 208 9.76 0.29 11.09
C LEU A 208 8.32 0.80 11.02
N PHE A 209 7.81 1.37 12.10
CA PHE A 209 6.47 1.97 12.12
C PHE A 209 6.54 3.46 12.49
N PRO A 210 6.74 4.39 11.54
CA PRO A 210 6.67 5.82 11.80
C PRO A 210 5.25 6.35 11.50
N HIS A 211 4.30 6.13 12.40
CA HIS A 211 2.92 6.59 12.20
C HIS A 211 2.12 6.77 13.51
N LYS A 212 0.94 7.38 13.39
CA LYS A 212 0.01 7.64 14.51
C LYS A 212 -1.30 6.86 14.39
N ASP A 213 -1.55 6.19 13.28
CA ASP A 213 -2.84 5.55 13.00
C ASP A 213 -2.72 4.03 13.10
N HIS A 214 -3.58 3.41 13.91
CA HIS A 214 -3.55 1.99 14.20
C HIS A 214 -4.79 1.31 13.66
N VAL A 215 -4.60 0.16 13.00
CA VAL A 215 -5.68 -0.76 12.65
C VAL A 215 -5.98 -1.61 13.88
N VAL A 216 -7.20 -1.50 14.42
CA VAL A 216 -7.57 -2.18 15.68
C VAL A 216 -8.47 -3.39 15.47
N THR A 217 -8.87 -3.68 14.23
CA THR A 217 -9.64 -4.87 13.88
C THR A 217 -9.20 -5.41 12.53
N VAL A 218 -8.95 -6.72 12.44
CA VAL A 218 -8.74 -7.42 11.16
C VAL A 218 -10.08 -7.54 10.41
N PRO A 219 -10.17 -7.14 9.13
CA PRO A 219 -11.34 -7.44 8.32
C PRO A 219 -11.61 -8.94 8.19
N ASP A 220 -12.87 -9.37 8.24
CA ASP A 220 -13.25 -10.80 8.17
C ASP A 220 -12.75 -11.50 6.89
N CYS A 221 -12.55 -10.75 5.82
CA CYS A 221 -12.05 -11.25 4.53
C CYS A 221 -10.52 -11.31 4.45
N CYS A 222 -9.82 -10.98 5.54
CA CYS A 222 -8.36 -10.96 5.62
C CYS A 222 -7.83 -12.01 6.60
N THR A 223 -6.63 -12.51 6.30
CA THR A 223 -5.84 -13.35 7.18
C THR A 223 -4.78 -12.49 7.87
N LEU A 224 -4.76 -12.52 9.20
CA LEU A 224 -3.70 -11.89 9.98
C LEU A 224 -2.40 -12.69 9.82
N LEU A 225 -1.35 -12.07 9.31
CA LEU A 225 -0.02 -12.69 9.13
C LEU A 225 0.92 -12.38 10.29
N GLY A 226 0.76 -11.24 10.96
CA GLY A 226 1.58 -10.92 12.11
C GLY A 226 1.04 -9.71 12.85
N ARG A 227 1.48 -9.55 14.09
CA ARG A 227 1.11 -8.42 14.93
C ARG A 227 2.30 -7.93 15.73
N THR A 228 2.28 -6.70 16.19
CA THR A 228 3.25 -6.22 17.19
C THR A 228 2.52 -5.41 18.26
N ASN A 229 3.05 -5.45 19.49
CA ASN A 229 2.57 -4.65 20.60
C ASN A 229 3.58 -3.53 20.85
N HIS A 230 3.13 -2.29 20.70
CA HIS A 230 3.93 -1.10 20.98
C HIS A 230 4.03 -0.87 22.49
N SER A 231 4.75 -1.74 23.19
CA SER A 231 5.12 -1.47 24.59
C SER A 231 6.23 -0.42 24.58
N ARG A 232 6.12 0.67 25.35
CA ARG A 232 7.29 1.52 25.60
C ARG A 232 8.38 0.67 26.27
N PRO A 233 9.67 0.86 25.92
CA PRO A 233 10.76 0.17 26.62
C PRO A 233 10.79 0.39 28.15
N ASP A 234 10.09 1.41 28.64
CA ASP A 234 10.04 1.78 30.07
C ASP A 234 8.89 1.13 30.87
N ASP A 235 7.98 0.36 30.25
CA ASP A 235 6.77 -0.20 30.92
C ASP A 235 6.96 -1.63 31.48
N VAL A 236 8.18 -2.00 31.88
CA VAL A 236 8.45 -3.24 32.61
C VAL A 236 8.03 -3.08 34.08
N ASP A 237 6.74 -3.23 34.34
CA ASP A 237 6.23 -3.42 35.71
C ASP A 237 6.12 -4.92 36.00
N GLU A 238 6.94 -5.41 36.93
CA GLU A 238 6.92 -6.78 37.41
C GLU A 238 5.60 -7.04 38.18
N GLY A 239 4.60 -7.66 37.53
CA GLY A 239 3.59 -8.40 38.31
C GLY A 239 2.14 -8.42 37.85
N GLN A 240 1.76 -8.02 36.62
CA GLN A 240 0.37 -8.18 36.16
C GLN A 240 0.22 -8.98 34.85
N ASN A 241 -0.91 -9.69 34.78
CA ASN A 241 -1.24 -10.74 33.82
C ASN A 241 -1.24 -10.22 32.36
N PRO A 242 -0.38 -10.75 31.46
CA PRO A 242 -0.14 -10.22 30.12
C PRO A 242 -1.33 -10.30 29.16
N SER A 243 -2.38 -11.07 29.48
CA SER A 243 -3.55 -11.24 28.61
C SER A 243 -4.50 -10.03 28.59
N LEU A 244 -4.35 -9.06 29.50
CA LEU A 244 -5.25 -7.91 29.63
C LEU A 244 -4.68 -6.59 29.07
N ARG A 245 -3.36 -6.46 28.87
CA ARG A 245 -2.74 -5.27 28.23
C ARG A 245 -2.91 -5.25 26.70
N ALA A 246 -3.15 -6.39 26.07
CA ALA A 246 -3.17 -6.51 24.61
C ALA A 246 -4.35 -5.82 23.90
N LEU A 247 -5.29 -5.20 24.63
CA LEU A 247 -6.48 -4.57 24.03
C LEU A 247 -6.44 -3.03 24.06
N ASP A 248 -5.54 -2.39 24.80
CA ASP A 248 -5.55 -0.93 25.00
C ASP A 248 -4.39 -0.17 24.32
N ASP A 249 -3.30 -0.84 23.93
CA ASP A 249 -2.11 -0.15 23.38
C ASP A 249 -1.78 -0.60 21.95
N GLY A 250 -2.38 0.09 20.97
CA GLY A 250 -1.81 0.26 19.62
C GLY A 250 -1.32 -1.01 18.92
N LEU A 251 -2.16 -2.05 18.87
CA LEU A 251 -1.96 -3.22 18.01
C LEU A 251 -1.68 -2.75 16.58
N GLN A 252 -0.61 -3.28 15.98
CA GLN A 252 -0.37 -3.15 14.56
C GLN A 252 -0.34 -4.52 13.94
N GLU A 253 -1.10 -4.68 12.87
CA GLU A 253 -1.42 -5.98 12.26
C GLU A 253 -0.95 -5.97 10.81
N VAL A 254 -0.16 -6.96 10.39
CA VAL A 254 0.03 -7.19 8.96
C VAL A 254 -1.05 -8.15 8.50
N VAL A 255 -1.95 -7.67 7.66
CA VAL A 255 -3.05 -8.47 7.11
C VAL A 255 -2.84 -8.74 5.63
N LYS A 256 -3.25 -9.92 5.17
CA LYS A 256 -3.28 -10.31 3.76
C LYS A 256 -4.69 -10.68 3.36
N HIS A 257 -5.15 -10.21 2.21
CA HIS A 257 -6.45 -10.63 1.67
C HIS A 257 -6.37 -12.06 1.09
N ALA A 258 -7.42 -12.85 1.34
CA ALA A 258 -7.46 -14.30 1.15
C ALA A 258 -7.73 -14.73 -0.30
N LYS A 259 -6.68 -14.82 -1.12
CA LYS A 259 -6.44 -15.95 -2.05
C LYS A 259 -4.92 -16.16 -2.14
N PRO A 260 -4.42 -17.40 -2.27
CA PRO A 260 -3.00 -17.63 -2.48
C PRO A 260 -2.57 -16.87 -3.73
N ILE A 261 -1.54 -16.05 -3.58
CA ILE A 261 -0.77 -15.53 -4.71
C ILE A 261 -0.11 -16.76 -5.35
N ASP A 262 -0.78 -17.35 -6.34
CA ASP A 262 -0.23 -18.43 -7.16
C ASP A 262 0.53 -17.89 -8.38
N THR A 263 1.05 -16.66 -8.26
CA THR A 263 1.97 -16.09 -9.22
C THR A 263 3.40 -16.43 -8.78
N PRO A 264 4.19 -17.18 -9.57
CA PRO A 264 5.55 -17.60 -9.22
C PRO A 264 6.57 -16.45 -9.13
N THR A 265 6.15 -15.18 -9.26
CA THR A 265 7.00 -14.02 -9.54
C THR A 265 6.97 -12.91 -8.48
N LEU A 266 6.11 -12.98 -7.46
CA LEU A 266 6.09 -11.97 -6.38
C LEU A 266 7.17 -12.24 -5.33
N ARG A 267 8.43 -11.96 -5.68
CA ARG A 267 9.47 -11.69 -4.68
C ARG A 267 9.23 -10.26 -4.20
N ALA A 268 8.68 -10.03 -3.01
CA ALA A 268 8.45 -8.65 -2.57
C ALA A 268 9.79 -7.88 -2.46
N PRO A 269 9.86 -6.59 -2.82
CA PRO A 269 11.11 -5.84 -2.90
C PRO A 269 11.70 -5.44 -1.55
N THR A 270 12.99 -5.71 -1.40
CA THR A 270 13.90 -5.19 -0.39
C THR A 270 13.48 -3.80 0.11
N MET A 271 13.43 -3.61 1.43
CA MET A 271 12.92 -2.43 2.16
C MET A 271 11.42 -2.45 2.49
N PHE A 272 11.10 -2.98 3.67
CA PHE A 272 10.20 -2.21 4.54
C PHE A 272 10.95 -0.93 4.87
N ALA A 273 10.32 0.22 4.68
CA ALA A 273 10.94 1.54 4.76
C ALA A 273 11.98 1.62 5.90
N VAL A 274 13.24 1.68 5.51
CA VAL A 274 14.33 2.22 6.32
C VAL A 274 14.40 3.68 5.92
N GLU A 275 14.18 4.59 6.85
CA GLU A 275 14.90 5.86 6.76
C GLU A 275 15.07 6.50 8.13
N GLN A 276 16.26 7.09 8.28
CA GLN A 276 16.66 7.96 9.37
C GLN A 276 15.99 9.33 9.22
#